data_AF-W4ATP0-F1
#
_entry.id   AF-W4ATP0-F1
#
_cell.length_a   1.000
_cell.length_b   1.000
_cell.length_c   1.000
_cell.angle_alpha   90.00
_cell.angle_beta   90.00
_cell.angle_gamma   90.00
#
_symmetry.space_group_name_H-M   'P 1'
#
loop_
_entity.id
_entity.type
_entity.pdbx_description
1 polymer ?
#
loop_
_entity_poly.entity_id
_entity_poly.type
_entity_poly.pdbx_seq_one_letter_code
_entity_poly.pdbx_strand_id
1 'polypeptide(L)'
;MSTAFIRNYQFNIIKKQAEFLLKTLRTVADRKVIETVRYRSAVNVIEAFPYLEGDQQQMLEQISALETAYDFQRYLETLEPYLDPFPPITVKQIEKLFPKNKKLKVPDLQSIDFRYVTYLSWVDIATNRLFIVYPFEGRFIGIEGRITPTNKKGYCLFCNRHQELAFFSVKTKPANASPDNYAAIGHYVCMDNHGCNQVITDTGSLEKFILSVRK
;
A
#
# COMPACT_ATOMS: atom_id res chain seq x y z
N MET A 1 -18.50 1.44 -20.45
CA MET A 1 -17.14 1.50 -19.90
C MET A 1 -17.27 1.22 -18.42
N SER A 2 -16.63 0.18 -17.91
CA SER A 2 -16.66 -0.11 -16.48
C SER A 2 -15.78 0.90 -15.74
N THR A 3 -16.30 1.53 -14.70
CA THR A 3 -15.57 2.49 -13.88
C THR A 3 -14.56 1.75 -13.00
N ALA A 4 -13.30 2.17 -13.00
CA ALA A 4 -12.28 1.66 -12.09
C ALA A 4 -12.59 2.07 -10.65
N PHE A 5 -12.48 1.14 -9.71
CA PHE A 5 -12.89 1.35 -8.31
C PHE A 5 -12.03 0.58 -7.29
N ILE A 6 -11.14 -0.30 -7.76
CA ILE A 6 -10.32 -1.15 -6.90
C ILE A 6 -8.95 -0.50 -6.72
N ARG A 7 -8.68 0.08 -5.56
CA ARG A 7 -7.35 0.61 -5.23
C ARG A 7 -6.37 -0.54 -4.94
N ASN A 8 -5.08 -0.28 -5.11
CA ASN A 8 -4.04 -1.29 -4.89
C ASN A 8 -4.15 -2.02 -3.53
N TYR A 9 -4.36 -1.29 -2.42
CA TYR A 9 -4.49 -1.95 -1.10
C TYR A 9 -5.72 -2.87 -1.00
N GLN A 10 -6.82 -2.54 -1.70
CA GLN A 10 -8.01 -3.38 -1.78
C GLN A 10 -7.74 -4.60 -2.65
N PHE A 11 -7.06 -4.43 -3.79
CA PHE A 11 -6.62 -5.55 -4.61
C PHE A 11 -5.68 -6.50 -3.84
N ASN A 12 -4.82 -5.96 -2.98
CA ASN A 12 -3.98 -6.77 -2.08
C ASN A 12 -4.80 -7.52 -1.02
N ILE A 13 -5.92 -6.97 -0.54
CA ILE A 13 -6.86 -7.72 0.31
C ILE A 13 -7.43 -8.91 -0.48
N ILE A 14 -7.89 -8.67 -1.72
CA ILE A 14 -8.43 -9.72 -2.59
C ILE A 14 -7.40 -10.82 -2.82
N LYS A 15 -6.17 -10.46 -3.23
CA LYS A 15 -5.06 -11.41 -3.40
C LYS A 15 -4.80 -12.23 -2.14
N LYS A 16 -4.74 -11.57 -0.97
CA LYS A 16 -4.54 -12.25 0.32
C LYS A 16 -5.65 -13.25 0.64
N GLN A 17 -6.91 -12.90 0.39
CA GLN A 17 -8.05 -13.79 0.64
C GLN A 17 -8.05 -14.96 -0.35
N ALA A 18 -7.71 -14.71 -1.62
CA ALA A 18 -7.59 -15.73 -2.66
C ALA A 18 -6.51 -16.77 -2.32
N GLU A 19 -5.32 -16.31 -1.95
CA GLU A 19 -4.22 -17.18 -1.52
C GLU A 19 -4.59 -18.00 -0.28
N PHE A 20 -5.25 -17.38 0.70
CA PHE A 20 -5.69 -18.06 1.92
C PHE A 20 -6.74 -19.13 1.64
N LEU A 21 -7.72 -18.84 0.77
CA LEU A 21 -8.74 -19.79 0.37
C LEU A 21 -8.13 -20.96 -0.42
N LEU A 22 -7.28 -20.68 -1.41
CA LEU A 22 -6.57 -21.71 -2.18
C LEU A 22 -5.74 -22.62 -1.27
N LYS A 23 -5.03 -22.05 -0.30
CA LYS A 23 -4.27 -22.84 0.68
C LYS A 23 -5.20 -23.73 1.49
N THR A 24 -6.31 -23.18 2.00
CA THR A 24 -7.30 -23.94 2.76
C THR A 24 -7.86 -25.12 1.95
N LEU A 25 -8.25 -24.89 0.69
CA LEU A 25 -8.76 -25.93 -0.21
C LEU A 25 -7.75 -27.07 -0.43
N ARG A 26 -6.46 -26.77 -0.40
CA ARG A 26 -5.38 -27.76 -0.59
C ARG A 26 -5.02 -28.52 0.68
N THR A 27 -5.23 -27.94 1.85
CA THR A 27 -4.71 -28.49 3.12
C THR A 27 -5.78 -28.96 4.10
N VAL A 28 -7.05 -28.61 3.88
CA VAL A 28 -8.16 -28.91 4.79
C VAL A 28 -9.18 -29.81 4.10
N ALA A 29 -9.59 -30.90 4.76
CA ALA A 29 -10.61 -31.82 4.24
C ALA A 29 -12.02 -31.56 4.79
N ASP A 30 -12.14 -30.89 5.95
CA ASP A 30 -13.44 -30.61 6.56
C ASP A 30 -14.24 -29.59 5.73
N ARG A 31 -15.38 -30.04 5.22
CA ARG A 31 -16.26 -29.24 4.35
C ARG A 31 -16.82 -28.00 5.05
N LYS A 32 -17.19 -28.09 6.33
CA LYS A 32 -17.73 -26.94 7.08
C LYS A 32 -16.67 -25.86 7.28
N VAL A 33 -15.42 -26.27 7.52
CA VAL A 33 -14.29 -25.34 7.58
C VAL A 33 -14.09 -24.64 6.24
N ILE A 34 -14.09 -25.39 5.12
CA ILE A 34 -13.98 -24.81 3.77
C ILE A 34 -15.11 -23.82 3.50
N GLU A 35 -16.37 -24.20 3.76
CA GLU A 35 -17.54 -23.33 3.56
C GLU A 35 -17.44 -22.04 4.40
N THR A 36 -16.95 -22.15 5.64
CA THR A 36 -16.71 -21.00 6.51
C THR A 36 -15.63 -20.07 5.93
N VAL A 37 -14.53 -20.63 5.44
CA VAL A 37 -13.44 -19.84 4.84
C VAL A 37 -13.91 -19.17 3.55
N ARG A 38 -14.66 -19.87 2.69
CA ARG A 38 -15.26 -19.27 1.47
C ARG A 38 -16.13 -18.06 1.81
N TYR A 39 -17.05 -18.23 2.76
CA TYR A 39 -17.92 -17.15 3.21
C TYR A 39 -17.12 -15.96 3.76
N ARG A 40 -16.17 -16.23 4.67
CA ARG A 40 -15.33 -15.17 5.25
C ARG A 40 -14.44 -14.47 4.23
N SER A 41 -13.92 -15.19 3.23
CA SER A 41 -13.13 -14.58 2.16
C SER A 41 -13.96 -13.58 1.36
N ALA A 42 -15.20 -13.91 0.99
CA ALA A 42 -16.10 -12.97 0.33
C ALA A 42 -16.43 -11.77 1.23
N VAL A 43 -16.84 -12.01 2.49
CA VAL A 43 -17.16 -10.93 3.45
C VAL A 43 -15.99 -9.96 3.62
N ASN A 44 -14.78 -10.48 3.87
CA ASN A 44 -13.58 -9.66 4.04
C ASN A 44 -13.23 -8.84 2.78
N VAL A 45 -13.52 -9.37 1.59
CA VAL A 45 -13.31 -8.63 0.34
C VAL A 45 -14.34 -7.51 0.23
N ILE A 46 -15.63 -7.78 0.47
CA ILE A 46 -16.69 -6.78 0.36
C ILE A 46 -16.51 -5.65 1.38
N GLU A 47 -16.20 -5.98 2.63
CA GLU A 47 -15.98 -5.00 3.70
C GLU A 47 -14.75 -4.09 3.47
N ALA A 48 -13.86 -4.45 2.53
CA ALA A 48 -12.74 -3.60 2.13
C ALA A 48 -13.16 -2.39 1.30
N PHE A 49 -14.40 -2.36 0.82
CA PHE A 49 -14.94 -1.30 -0.01
C PHE A 49 -15.97 -0.50 0.79
N PRO A 50 -15.79 0.83 0.96
CA PRO A 50 -16.76 1.66 1.67
C PRO A 50 -18.07 1.78 0.90
N TYR A 51 -18.04 1.60 -0.42
CA TYR A 51 -19.18 1.66 -1.29
C TYR A 51 -18.93 0.80 -2.53
N LEU A 52 -19.98 0.10 -2.99
CA LEU A 52 -20.00 -0.73 -4.18
C LEU A 52 -21.27 -0.39 -4.98
N GLU A 53 -21.15 -0.32 -6.30
CA GLU A 53 -22.23 0.01 -7.23
C GLU A 53 -22.49 -1.12 -8.23
N GLY A 54 -23.75 -1.26 -8.66
CA GLY A 54 -24.14 -2.20 -9.71
C GLY A 54 -23.64 -3.63 -9.45
N ASP A 55 -22.96 -4.21 -10.44
CA ASP A 55 -22.49 -5.60 -10.38
C ASP A 55 -21.13 -5.77 -9.66
N GLN A 56 -20.56 -4.71 -9.07
CA GLN A 56 -19.23 -4.76 -8.43
C GLN A 56 -19.19 -5.74 -7.26
N GLN A 57 -20.24 -5.76 -6.43
CA GLN A 57 -20.32 -6.71 -5.31
C GLN A 57 -20.37 -8.16 -5.82
N GLN A 58 -21.25 -8.45 -6.78
CA GLN A 58 -21.36 -9.79 -7.35
C GLN A 58 -20.05 -10.25 -7.99
N MET A 59 -19.33 -9.35 -8.67
CA MET A 59 -18.01 -9.61 -9.24
C MET A 59 -17.01 -10.01 -8.16
N LEU A 60 -16.95 -9.28 -7.05
CA LEU A 60 -16.03 -9.56 -5.96
C LEU A 60 -16.39 -10.86 -5.21
N GLU A 61 -17.68 -11.15 -5.02
CA GLU A 61 -18.17 -12.35 -4.33
C GLU A 61 -17.82 -13.67 -5.05
N GLN A 62 -17.47 -13.61 -6.35
CA GLN A 62 -17.04 -14.78 -7.12
C GLN A 62 -15.86 -15.52 -6.48
N ILE A 63 -15.06 -14.85 -5.64
CA ILE A 63 -13.98 -15.47 -4.87
C ILE A 63 -14.45 -16.70 -4.07
N SER A 64 -15.69 -16.68 -3.60
CA SER A 64 -16.27 -17.77 -2.80
C SER A 64 -16.54 -19.04 -3.60
N ALA A 65 -16.59 -18.98 -4.93
CA ALA A 65 -16.89 -20.09 -5.82
C ALA A 65 -15.64 -20.74 -6.45
N LEU A 66 -14.44 -20.17 -6.23
CA LEU A 66 -13.21 -20.62 -6.88
C LEU A 66 -12.70 -21.95 -6.29
N GLU A 67 -12.15 -22.85 -7.11
CA GLU A 67 -11.72 -24.18 -6.63
C GLU A 67 -10.24 -24.45 -6.90
N THR A 68 -9.78 -24.10 -8.10
CA THR A 68 -8.45 -24.43 -8.58
C THR A 68 -7.55 -23.21 -8.62
N ALA A 69 -6.23 -23.42 -8.61
CA ALA A 69 -5.28 -22.32 -8.76
C ALA A 69 -5.49 -21.52 -10.05
N TYR A 70 -5.96 -22.19 -11.12
CA TYR A 70 -6.31 -21.55 -12.38
C TYR A 70 -7.51 -20.60 -12.21
N ASP A 71 -8.54 -21.00 -11.46
CA ASP A 71 -9.71 -20.14 -11.18
C ASP A 71 -9.30 -18.88 -10.43
N PHE A 72 -8.42 -19.01 -9.42
CA PHE A 72 -7.89 -17.86 -8.68
C PHE A 72 -7.08 -16.92 -9.54
N GLN A 73 -6.20 -17.45 -10.39
CA GLN A 73 -5.42 -16.63 -11.30
C GLN A 73 -6.35 -15.87 -12.26
N ARG A 74 -7.26 -16.58 -12.92
CA ARG A 74 -8.22 -15.98 -13.86
C ARG A 74 -9.09 -14.92 -13.18
N TYR A 75 -9.56 -15.18 -11.97
CA TYR A 75 -10.34 -14.22 -11.18
C TYR A 75 -9.54 -12.93 -10.95
N LEU A 76 -8.29 -13.02 -10.50
CA LEU A 76 -7.45 -11.83 -10.30
C LEU A 76 -7.18 -11.07 -11.60
N GLU A 77 -6.93 -11.78 -12.71
CA GLU A 77 -6.76 -11.18 -14.04
C GLU A 77 -8.02 -10.44 -14.50
N THR A 78 -9.21 -10.98 -14.22
CA THR A 78 -10.48 -10.32 -14.58
C THR A 78 -10.72 -9.02 -13.81
N LEU A 79 -10.07 -8.83 -12.66
CA LEU A 79 -10.18 -7.61 -11.85
C LEU A 79 -9.19 -6.52 -12.29
N GLU A 80 -8.12 -6.86 -13.03
CA GLU A 80 -7.11 -5.89 -13.45
C GLU A 80 -7.67 -4.66 -14.20
N PRO A 81 -8.66 -4.80 -15.10
CA PRO A 81 -9.27 -3.65 -15.78
C PRO A 81 -10.02 -2.68 -14.84
N TYR A 82 -10.35 -3.11 -13.62
CA TYR A 82 -11.08 -2.33 -12.63
C TYR A 82 -10.17 -1.68 -11.58
N LEU A 83 -8.85 -1.86 -11.70
CA LEU A 83 -7.87 -1.23 -10.83
C LEU A 83 -7.86 0.29 -11.04
N ASP A 84 -8.09 1.02 -9.96
CA ASP A 84 -7.95 2.47 -9.88
C ASP A 84 -6.48 2.79 -9.57
N PRO A 85 -5.69 3.23 -10.57
CA PRO A 85 -4.27 3.45 -10.37
C PRO A 85 -4.01 4.64 -9.45
N PHE A 86 -2.83 4.65 -8.83
CA PHE A 86 -2.32 5.82 -8.15
C PHE A 86 -2.45 7.06 -9.04
N PRO A 87 -2.98 8.20 -8.53
CA PRO A 87 -3.26 9.37 -9.35
C PRO A 87 -2.04 9.85 -10.12
N PRO A 88 -2.18 10.21 -11.42
CA PRO A 88 -1.07 10.67 -12.23
C PRO A 88 -0.31 11.82 -11.56
N ILE A 89 1.01 11.69 -11.51
CA ILE A 89 1.89 12.69 -10.94
C ILE A 89 3.04 12.99 -11.89
N THR A 90 3.44 14.25 -11.97
CA THR A 90 4.56 14.71 -12.79
C THR A 90 5.80 14.97 -11.95
N VAL A 91 6.98 14.90 -12.58
CA VAL A 91 8.26 15.27 -11.96
C VAL A 91 8.19 16.68 -11.35
N LYS A 92 7.60 17.65 -12.07
CA LYS A 92 7.42 19.03 -11.57
C LYS A 92 6.54 19.11 -10.31
N GLN A 93 5.51 18.27 -10.21
CA GLN A 93 4.71 18.19 -8.98
C GLN A 93 5.52 17.59 -7.83
N ILE A 94 6.30 16.55 -8.08
CA ILE A 94 7.19 15.93 -7.08
C ILE A 94 8.22 16.95 -6.58
N GLU A 95 8.90 17.67 -7.47
CA GLU A 95 9.87 18.71 -7.08
C GLU A 95 9.26 19.78 -6.18
N LYS A 96 8.00 20.18 -6.45
CA LYS A 96 7.26 21.14 -5.61
C LYS A 96 6.96 20.60 -4.21
N LEU A 97 6.83 19.29 -4.03
CA LEU A 97 6.64 18.67 -2.71
C LEU A 97 7.93 18.72 -1.87
N PHE A 98 9.10 18.85 -2.51
CA PHE A 98 10.40 18.77 -1.85
C PHE A 98 11.32 19.97 -2.19
N PRO A 99 10.89 21.23 -1.93
CA PRO A 99 11.57 22.44 -2.43
C PRO A 99 12.99 22.65 -1.87
N LYS A 100 13.36 21.95 -0.80
CA LYS A 100 14.70 22.02 -0.19
C LYS A 100 15.73 21.16 -0.92
N ASN A 101 15.30 20.31 -1.86
CA ASN A 101 16.17 19.39 -2.61
C ASN A 101 16.38 19.89 -4.03
N LYS A 102 17.34 20.80 -4.23
CA LYS A 102 17.64 21.45 -5.53
C LYS A 102 18.02 20.48 -6.66
N LYS A 103 18.42 19.25 -6.33
CA LYS A 103 18.80 18.19 -7.29
C LYS A 103 18.12 16.87 -6.90
N LEU A 104 16.82 16.92 -6.64
CA LEU A 104 16.05 15.73 -6.29
C LEU A 104 16.11 14.72 -7.44
N LYS A 105 16.64 13.53 -7.17
CA LYS A 105 16.59 12.41 -8.12
C LYS A 105 15.21 11.77 -8.00
N VAL A 106 14.36 12.01 -8.99
CA VAL A 106 13.04 11.39 -9.10
C VAL A 106 13.19 10.08 -9.90
N PRO A 107 12.51 8.98 -9.51
CA PRO A 107 12.52 7.75 -10.30
C PRO A 107 11.91 7.97 -11.68
N ASP A 108 12.21 7.08 -12.63
CA ASP A 108 11.50 7.06 -13.90
C ASP A 108 10.03 6.69 -13.67
N LEU A 109 9.14 7.68 -13.80
CA LEU A 109 7.72 7.48 -13.58
C LEU A 109 7.08 6.64 -14.68
N GLN A 110 7.69 6.54 -15.86
CA GLN A 110 7.15 5.75 -16.98
C GLN A 110 7.35 4.24 -16.78
N SER A 111 8.34 3.86 -15.97
CA SER A 111 8.59 2.45 -15.65
C SER A 111 7.72 1.90 -14.52
N ILE A 112 6.87 2.73 -13.89
CA ILE A 112 6.07 2.35 -12.73
C ILE A 112 4.66 1.98 -13.16
N ASP A 113 4.23 0.76 -12.83
CA ASP A 113 2.82 0.38 -12.93
C ASP A 113 2.04 0.93 -11.73
N PHE A 114 1.42 2.09 -11.91
CA PHE A 114 0.66 2.78 -10.87
C PHE A 114 -0.58 2.04 -10.40
N ARG A 115 -1.04 1.00 -11.11
CA ARG A 115 -2.14 0.12 -10.63
C ARG A 115 -1.76 -0.60 -9.33
N TYR A 116 -0.47 -0.82 -9.11
CA TYR A 116 0.05 -1.55 -7.95
C TYR A 116 0.75 -0.66 -6.92
N VAL A 117 0.39 0.62 -6.88
CA VAL A 117 0.99 1.61 -5.98
C VAL A 117 -0.08 2.23 -5.07
N THR A 118 0.10 2.06 -3.76
CA THR A 118 -0.67 2.76 -2.72
C THR A 118 0.02 4.06 -2.32
N TYR A 119 1.35 4.05 -2.25
CA TYR A 119 2.18 5.22 -2.01
C TYR A 119 3.44 5.16 -2.87
N LEU A 120 3.76 6.26 -3.54
CA LEU A 120 4.99 6.36 -4.32
C LEU A 120 6.15 6.62 -3.37
N SER A 121 7.26 5.91 -3.53
CA SER A 121 8.45 6.15 -2.71
C SER A 121 9.73 5.72 -3.40
N TRP A 122 10.83 6.34 -3.00
CA TRP A 122 12.17 5.99 -3.47
C TRP A 122 13.22 6.43 -2.45
N VAL A 123 14.37 5.75 -2.46
CA VAL A 123 15.50 6.07 -1.60
C VAL A 123 16.57 6.79 -2.42
N ASP A 124 17.00 7.95 -1.96
CA ASP A 124 18.27 8.52 -2.40
C ASP A 124 19.41 7.91 -1.60
N ILE A 125 20.15 7.03 -2.25
CA ILE A 125 21.28 6.29 -1.65
C ILE A 125 22.39 7.25 -1.20
N ALA A 126 22.61 8.36 -1.91
CA ALA A 126 23.69 9.28 -1.58
C ALA A 126 23.45 9.99 -0.23
N THR A 127 22.19 10.20 0.14
CA THR A 127 21.81 10.91 1.37
C THR A 127 21.15 10.01 2.41
N ASN A 128 20.97 8.72 2.11
CA ASN A 128 20.18 7.77 2.91
C ASN A 128 18.83 8.35 3.31
N ARG A 129 18.13 8.93 2.33
CA ARG A 129 16.81 9.54 2.51
C ARG A 129 15.75 8.76 1.78
N LEU A 130 14.67 8.43 2.47
CA LEU A 130 13.45 7.93 1.87
C LEU A 130 12.52 9.11 1.59
N PHE A 131 12.05 9.20 0.36
CA PHE A 131 10.99 10.10 -0.07
C PHE A 131 9.70 9.31 -0.25
N ILE A 132 8.60 9.85 0.25
CA ILE A 132 7.25 9.28 0.13
C ILE A 132 6.33 10.34 -0.43
N VAL A 133 5.51 9.97 -1.40
CA VAL A 133 4.42 10.77 -1.94
C VAL A 133 3.11 10.00 -1.78
N TYR A 134 2.14 10.62 -1.12
CA TYR A 134 0.85 10.00 -0.83
C TYR A 134 -0.32 10.91 -1.26
N PRO A 135 -1.30 10.40 -2.03
CA PRO A 135 -2.51 11.12 -2.37
C PRO A 135 -3.47 11.11 -1.16
N PHE A 136 -3.87 12.28 -0.70
CA PHE A 136 -4.80 12.46 0.41
C PHE A 136 -5.72 13.64 0.12
N GLU A 137 -7.04 13.43 0.20
CA GLU A 137 -8.07 14.47 -0.04
C GLU A 137 -7.86 15.30 -1.33
N GLY A 138 -7.53 14.61 -2.44
CA GLY A 138 -7.31 15.24 -3.75
C GLY A 138 -6.01 16.02 -3.90
N ARG A 139 -5.08 15.92 -2.94
CA ARG A 139 -3.75 16.55 -2.99
C ARG A 139 -2.65 15.52 -2.75
N PHE A 140 -1.43 15.84 -3.17
CA PHE A 140 -0.25 15.05 -2.82
C PHE A 140 0.41 15.59 -1.55
N ILE A 141 0.77 14.69 -0.65
CA ILE A 141 1.60 14.96 0.52
C ILE A 141 2.97 14.35 0.28
N GLY A 142 4.03 15.15 0.40
CA GLY A 142 5.41 14.71 0.34
C GLY A 142 6.02 14.60 1.73
N ILE A 143 6.68 13.49 2.03
CA ILE A 143 7.44 13.28 3.27
C ILE A 143 8.85 12.84 2.90
N GLU A 144 9.83 13.43 3.57
CA GLU A 144 11.22 13.00 3.49
C GLU A 144 11.77 12.72 4.88
N GLY A 145 12.65 11.73 4.98
CA GLY A 145 13.30 11.39 6.25
C GLY A 145 14.52 10.53 6.05
N ARG A 146 15.34 10.41 7.09
CA ARG A 146 16.50 9.53 7.07
C ARG A 146 16.02 8.08 7.18
N ILE A 147 16.53 7.21 6.31
CA ILE A 147 16.29 5.77 6.37
C ILE A 147 17.61 5.06 6.71
N THR A 148 17.58 4.13 7.66
CA THR A 148 18.77 3.38 8.09
C THR A 148 18.44 1.89 8.15
N PRO A 149 19.12 1.03 7.37
CA PRO A 149 18.88 -0.41 7.40
C PRO A 149 19.10 -0.99 8.80
N THR A 150 18.22 -1.90 9.23
CA THR A 150 18.37 -2.56 10.54
C THR A 150 19.06 -3.92 10.44
N ASN A 151 19.14 -4.50 9.24
CA ASN A 151 19.54 -5.88 8.98
C ASN A 151 18.75 -6.90 9.83
N LYS A 152 17.52 -6.56 10.20
CA LYS A 152 16.61 -7.40 10.98
C LYS A 152 15.25 -7.46 10.30
N LYS A 153 14.53 -8.55 10.59
CA LYS A 153 13.13 -8.69 10.21
C LYS A 153 12.21 -8.32 11.37
N GLY A 154 11.04 -7.82 11.04
CA GLY A 154 10.00 -7.44 11.99
C GLY A 154 8.80 -6.84 11.28
N TYR A 155 7.86 -6.28 12.04
CA TYR A 155 6.63 -5.70 11.47
C TYR A 155 6.86 -4.26 10.99
N CYS A 156 6.60 -4.03 9.70
CA CYS A 156 6.59 -2.71 9.10
C CYS A 156 5.36 -1.91 9.53
N LEU A 157 5.52 -0.63 9.88
CA LEU A 157 4.42 0.27 10.23
C LEU A 157 3.37 0.40 9.11
N PHE A 158 3.79 0.41 7.85
CA PHE A 158 2.90 0.70 6.72
C PHE A 158 2.06 -0.51 6.31
N CYS A 159 2.69 -1.63 6.01
CA CYS A 159 1.96 -2.83 5.55
C CYS A 159 1.56 -3.78 6.68
N ASN A 160 2.06 -3.55 7.90
CA ASN A 160 1.87 -4.45 9.05
C ASN A 160 2.26 -5.90 8.76
N ARG A 161 3.30 -6.10 7.93
CA ARG A 161 3.85 -7.42 7.59
C ARG A 161 5.25 -7.59 8.13
N HIS A 162 5.57 -8.85 8.44
CA HIS A 162 6.90 -9.26 8.83
C HIS A 162 7.84 -9.24 7.62
N GLN A 163 8.69 -8.23 7.54
CA GLN A 163 9.57 -7.93 6.40
C GLN A 163 10.96 -7.55 6.88
N GLU A 164 11.93 -7.41 5.98
CA GLU A 164 13.20 -6.75 6.28
C GLU A 164 12.96 -5.26 6.51
N LEU A 165 13.52 -4.74 7.60
CA LEU A 165 13.18 -3.41 8.09
C LEU A 165 14.33 -2.40 7.96
N ALA A 166 13.92 -1.15 7.77
CA ALA A 166 14.74 0.03 7.99
C ALA A 166 14.08 0.93 9.05
N PHE A 167 14.90 1.63 9.82
CA PHE A 167 14.42 2.69 10.69
C PHE A 167 14.29 3.98 9.88
N PHE A 168 13.06 4.48 9.75
CA PHE A 168 12.73 5.72 9.05
C PHE A 168 12.42 6.82 10.06
N SER A 169 13.15 7.94 9.97
CA SER A 169 13.04 9.06 10.90
C SER A 169 12.80 10.37 10.15
N VAL A 170 11.69 11.03 10.48
CA VAL A 170 11.25 12.30 9.90
C VAL A 170 11.41 13.40 10.94
N LYS A 171 12.10 14.49 10.57
CA LYS A 171 12.21 15.66 11.43
C LYS A 171 10.90 16.45 11.40
N THR A 172 10.34 16.74 12.57
CA THR A 172 9.16 17.57 12.75
C THR A 172 9.53 18.90 13.40
N LYS A 173 8.78 19.95 13.11
CA LYS A 173 8.98 21.27 13.71
C LYS A 173 7.77 21.59 14.58
N PRO A 174 7.91 21.57 15.93
CA PRO A 174 6.82 21.99 16.79
C PRO A 174 6.41 23.43 16.46
N ALA A 175 5.11 23.72 16.46
CA ALA A 175 4.55 25.03 16.08
C ALA A 175 5.16 26.22 16.84
N ASN A 176 5.68 25.99 18.06
CA ASN A 176 6.27 27.02 18.93
C ASN A 176 7.77 26.78 19.23
N ALA A 177 8.49 25.98 18.42
CA ALA A 177 9.90 25.69 18.68
C ALA A 177 10.82 26.81 18.19
N SER A 178 11.88 27.09 18.95
CA SER A 178 13.03 27.87 18.49
C SER A 178 13.66 27.22 17.25
N PRO A 179 14.36 27.99 16.38
CA PRO A 179 14.93 27.48 15.14
C PRO A 179 15.83 26.23 15.30
N ASP A 180 16.44 26.06 16.47
CA ASP A 180 17.37 24.98 16.78
C ASP A 180 16.71 23.74 17.41
N ASN A 181 15.44 23.83 17.84
CA ASN A 181 14.71 22.71 18.41
C ASN A 181 13.88 22.00 17.34
N TYR A 182 14.35 20.83 16.90
CA TYR A 182 13.56 19.92 16.07
C TYR A 182 13.22 18.66 16.87
N ALA A 183 11.99 18.18 16.68
CA ALA A 183 11.60 16.84 17.11
C ALA A 183 11.79 15.87 15.94
N ALA A 184 11.77 14.57 16.22
CA ALA A 184 11.79 13.56 15.18
C ALA A 184 10.82 12.45 15.55
N ILE A 185 10.05 12.00 14.55
CA ILE A 185 9.18 10.83 14.66
C ILE A 185 9.86 9.72 13.87
N GLY A 186 10.05 8.57 14.51
CA GLY A 186 10.76 7.44 13.92
C GLY A 186 9.99 6.14 14.06
N HIS A 187 9.95 5.36 12.98
CA HIS A 187 9.30 4.05 12.96
C HIS A 187 10.05 3.07 12.07
N TYR A 188 9.82 1.78 12.29
CA TYR A 188 10.32 0.73 11.41
C TYR A 188 9.39 0.56 10.21
N VAL A 189 9.96 0.60 9.02
CA VAL A 189 9.27 0.45 7.74
C VAL A 189 10.00 -0.59 6.89
N CYS A 190 9.37 -1.10 5.84
CA CYS A 190 10.03 -2.03 4.91
C CYS A 190 11.28 -1.39 4.31
N MET A 191 12.36 -2.17 4.21
CA MET A 191 13.54 -1.78 3.44
C MET A 191 13.20 -1.73 1.93
N ASP A 192 12.45 -2.73 1.45
CA ASP A 192 11.89 -2.75 0.11
C ASP A 192 10.50 -2.08 0.09
N ASN A 193 10.46 -0.82 -0.37
CA ASN A 193 9.23 -0.06 -0.46
C ASN A 193 8.32 -0.51 -1.62
N HIS A 194 8.89 -1.12 -2.68
CA HIS A 194 8.09 -1.69 -3.76
C HIS A 194 7.38 -2.94 -3.26
N GLY A 195 8.10 -3.87 -2.63
CA GLY A 195 7.52 -5.03 -1.96
C GLY A 195 6.49 -4.66 -0.90
N CYS A 196 6.67 -3.54 -0.19
CA CYS A 196 5.67 -3.02 0.74
C CYS A 196 4.34 -2.67 0.06
N ASN A 197 4.36 -2.06 -1.14
CA ASN A 197 3.16 -1.75 -1.92
C ASN A 197 2.44 -3.02 -2.41
N GLN A 198 3.16 -4.13 -2.58
CA GLN A 198 2.55 -5.40 -3.01
C GLN A 198 1.77 -6.12 -1.89
N VAL A 199 2.00 -5.75 -0.63
CA VAL A 199 1.42 -6.46 0.53
C VAL A 199 0.66 -5.57 1.51
N ILE A 200 0.65 -4.25 1.28
CA ILE A 200 -0.16 -3.32 2.08
C ILE A 200 -1.65 -3.57 1.82
N THR A 201 -2.40 -3.83 2.89
CA THR A 201 -3.83 -4.13 2.84
C THR A 201 -4.68 -3.14 3.62
N ASP A 202 -4.07 -2.16 4.27
CA ASP A 202 -4.74 -1.10 5.01
C ASP A 202 -3.88 0.16 4.93
N THR A 203 -4.52 1.32 4.73
CA THR A 203 -3.82 2.61 4.68
C THR A 203 -3.83 3.33 6.02
N GLY A 204 -4.64 2.90 6.99
CA GLY A 204 -4.85 3.63 8.24
C GLY A 204 -3.56 3.89 9.04
N SER A 205 -2.66 2.92 9.13
CA SER A 205 -1.37 3.10 9.83
C SER A 205 -0.42 4.05 9.08
N LEU A 206 -0.38 3.96 7.74
CA LEU A 206 0.37 4.87 6.88
C LEU A 206 -0.16 6.30 6.98
N GLU A 207 -1.47 6.50 6.87
CA GLU A 207 -2.12 7.80 6.96
C GLU A 207 -1.92 8.46 8.32
N LYS A 208 -2.08 7.71 9.42
CA LYS A 208 -1.80 8.20 10.77
C LYS A 208 -0.38 8.69 10.91
N PHE A 209 0.59 7.97 10.34
CA PHE A 209 1.99 8.41 10.31
C PHE A 209 2.18 9.68 9.47
N ILE A 210 1.63 9.71 8.25
CA ILE A 210 1.73 10.86 7.36
C ILE A 210 1.19 12.14 8.02
N LEU A 211 0.05 12.03 8.69
CA LEU A 211 -0.60 13.14 9.38
C LEU A 211 0.12 13.55 10.66
N SER A 212 0.82 12.63 11.34
CA SER A 212 1.56 12.95 12.57
C SER A 212 2.85 13.72 12.28
N VAL A 213 3.55 13.40 11.18
CA VAL A 213 4.83 14.05 10.82
C VAL A 213 4.67 15.40 10.11
N ARG A 214 3.46 15.74 9.67
CA ARG A 214 3.14 17.04 9.06
C ARG A 214 2.99 18.16 10.10
N LYS A 215 2.75 17.81 11.36
CA LYS A 215 2.50 18.76 12.45
C LYS A 215 3.74 19.56 12.84
#